data_AF-A0A7Y4ZH34-F1
#
_entry.id   AF-A0A7Y4ZH34-F1
#
_cell.length_a   1.000
_cell.length_b   1.000
_cell.length_c   1.000
_cell.angle_alpha   90.00
_cell.angle_beta   90.00
_cell.angle_gamma   90.00
#
_symmetry.space_group_name_H-M   'P 1'
#
loop_
_entity.id
_entity.type
_entity.pdbx_description
1 polymer ?
#
loop_
_entity_poly.entity_id
_entity_poly.type
_entity_poly.pdbx_seq_one_letter_code
_entity_poly.pdbx_strand_id
1 'polypeptide(L)'
;MLRTRFALPLLVLSVGCRKSVGDAEPGTVPSVGTVASAATAATAAGTAREKAPPPALGVLYAQVNGKCIVPPTDTQSPVPPEPARPGATNACEKDAECTKGKNPRCRSVYIGHGMSHKECTADACEKDADCATGTRCFCGGAHDGRNACIAFNCRSNADCEKGYVCGLAGMSGGHLHPPAGSFCRTSRDTCVDDGDCGTGNTPGAPSKVCDYVAASNRFECVATHYPPPG
;
A
#
# COMPACT_ATOMS: atom_id res chain seq x y z
N MET A 1 -28.24 39.59 9.24
CA MET A 1 -27.08 38.78 9.67
C MET A 1 -27.34 38.30 11.10
N LEU A 2 -27.92 37.11 11.27
CA LEU A 2 -28.32 36.57 12.58
C LEU A 2 -27.32 35.47 12.96
N ARG A 3 -26.52 35.69 14.03
CA ARG A 3 -25.52 34.74 14.53
C ARG A 3 -26.12 33.92 15.67
N THR A 4 -26.45 32.67 15.41
CA THR A 4 -26.92 31.72 16.43
C THR A 4 -25.72 31.00 17.03
N ARG A 5 -25.46 31.22 18.34
CA ARG A 5 -24.43 30.50 19.10
C ARG A 5 -25.07 29.26 19.73
N PHE A 6 -24.59 28.08 19.37
CA PHE A 6 -24.90 26.83 20.08
C PHE A 6 -23.72 26.46 20.98
N ALA A 7 -23.99 26.37 22.28
CA ALA A 7 -23.06 25.82 23.27
C ALA A 7 -23.31 24.31 23.39
N LEU A 8 -22.28 23.49 23.22
CA LEU A 8 -22.32 22.05 23.46
C LEU A 8 -21.83 21.73 24.88
N PRO A 9 -22.45 20.77 25.59
CA PRO A 9 -22.03 20.37 26.92
C PRO A 9 -20.83 19.41 26.87
N LEU A 10 -19.89 19.62 27.78
CA LEU A 10 -18.72 18.79 28.02
C LEU A 10 -19.15 17.55 28.83
N LEU A 11 -19.04 16.36 28.26
CA LEU A 11 -19.31 15.10 28.95
C LEU A 11 -17.98 14.48 29.40
N VAL A 12 -17.77 14.41 30.72
CA VAL A 12 -16.59 13.79 31.35
C VAL A 12 -16.94 12.34 31.70
N LEU A 13 -16.25 11.37 31.09
CA LEU A 13 -16.36 9.95 31.39
C LEU A 13 -15.07 9.46 32.06
N SER A 14 -15.18 9.13 33.34
CA SER A 14 -14.17 8.46 34.14
C SER A 14 -14.55 6.99 34.32
N VAL A 15 -13.70 6.05 33.88
CA VAL A 15 -13.88 4.61 34.15
C VAL A 15 -12.54 4.01 34.60
N GLY A 16 -12.57 3.38 35.78
CA GLY A 16 -11.42 2.95 36.56
C GLY A 16 -10.84 1.58 36.23
N CYS A 17 -9.62 1.35 36.75
CA CYS A 17 -8.88 0.10 36.63
C CYS A 17 -9.38 -0.96 37.62
N ARG A 18 -9.69 -2.17 37.14
CA ARG A 18 -9.84 -3.38 37.96
C ARG A 18 -8.57 -4.21 37.90
N LYS A 19 -8.04 -4.58 39.07
CA LYS A 19 -6.89 -5.47 39.25
C LYS A 19 -7.42 -6.86 39.61
N SER A 20 -7.07 -7.87 38.82
CA SER A 20 -7.35 -9.28 39.13
C SER A 20 -6.05 -9.97 39.56
N VAL A 21 -6.03 -10.45 40.80
CA VAL A 21 -5.02 -11.36 41.34
C VAL A 21 -5.67 -12.74 41.43
N GLY A 22 -5.01 -13.76 40.92
CA GLY A 22 -5.45 -15.15 41.00
C GLY A 22 -4.23 -16.04 41.09
N ASP A 23 -3.86 -16.39 42.32
CA ASP A 23 -2.95 -17.47 42.67
C ASP A 23 -3.65 -18.83 42.46
N ALA A 24 -2.95 -19.78 41.84
CA ALA A 24 -3.35 -21.19 41.82
C ALA A 24 -2.12 -22.09 42.00
N GLU A 25 -2.16 -22.87 43.08
CA GLU A 25 -1.20 -23.87 43.51
C GLU A 25 -1.26 -25.20 42.70
N PRO A 26 -0.27 -26.11 42.86
CA PRO A 26 -0.08 -27.28 42.03
C PRO A 26 -0.87 -28.51 42.53
N GLY A 27 -1.62 -29.15 41.61
CA GLY A 27 -2.41 -30.35 41.88
C GLY A 27 -1.98 -31.57 41.08
N THR A 28 -1.36 -32.52 41.79
CA THR A 28 -1.40 -34.00 41.69
C THR A 28 -1.75 -34.69 40.35
N VAL A 29 -0.80 -35.50 39.89
CA VAL A 29 -0.91 -36.55 38.85
C VAL A 29 -1.49 -37.86 39.40
N PRO A 30 -2.45 -38.50 38.70
CA PRO A 30 -2.67 -39.94 38.81
C PRO A 30 -2.35 -40.74 37.53
N SER A 31 -2.12 -42.03 37.76
CA SER A 31 -1.51 -43.05 36.91
C SER A 31 -2.20 -43.46 35.61
N VAL A 32 -1.33 -43.88 34.69
CA VAL A 32 -1.37 -45.02 33.75
C VAL A 32 -2.72 -45.74 33.60
N GLY A 33 -3.33 -45.58 32.42
CA GLY A 33 -4.50 -46.32 31.96
C GLY A 33 -4.36 -46.72 30.48
N THR A 34 -4.41 -48.03 30.28
CA THR A 34 -4.48 -48.87 29.08
C THR A 34 -4.94 -48.22 27.76
N VAL A 35 -4.15 -48.42 26.69
CA VAL A 35 -4.52 -48.09 25.31
C VAL A 35 -5.49 -49.14 24.74
N ALA A 36 -6.72 -48.71 24.45
CA ALA A 36 -7.65 -49.44 23.59
C ALA A 36 -7.60 -48.84 22.18
N SER A 37 -7.26 -49.66 21.19
CA SER A 37 -7.32 -49.30 19.77
C SER A 37 -8.77 -49.15 19.33
N ALA A 38 -9.26 -47.92 19.28
CA ALA A 38 -10.49 -47.56 18.59
C ALA A 38 -10.14 -46.88 17.27
N ALA A 39 -10.43 -47.57 16.17
CA ALA A 39 -10.37 -47.03 14.82
C ALA A 39 -11.31 -45.81 14.72
N THR A 40 -10.73 -44.63 14.72
CA THR A 40 -11.46 -43.38 14.50
C THR A 40 -11.32 -43.02 13.04
N ALA A 41 -12.45 -42.91 12.34
CA ALA A 41 -12.51 -42.43 10.97
C ALA A 41 -11.73 -41.11 10.85
N ALA A 42 -10.70 -41.11 10.01
CA ALA A 42 -9.89 -39.95 9.70
C ALA A 42 -10.79 -38.90 9.03
N THR A 43 -11.36 -38.02 9.85
CA THR A 43 -11.89 -36.75 9.36
C THR A 43 -10.65 -35.98 8.92
N ALA A 44 -10.51 -35.77 7.62
CA ALA A 44 -9.43 -34.97 7.05
C ALA A 44 -9.58 -33.54 7.59
N ALA A 45 -9.01 -33.30 8.76
CA ALA A 45 -8.71 -31.98 9.27
C ALA A 45 -7.65 -31.42 8.33
N GLY A 46 -8.11 -30.78 7.26
CA GLY A 46 -7.28 -29.93 6.43
C GLY A 46 -6.68 -28.90 7.35
N THR A 47 -5.41 -29.11 7.71
CA THR A 47 -4.60 -28.08 8.34
C THR A 47 -4.64 -26.90 7.38
N ALA A 48 -5.41 -25.88 7.74
CA ALA A 48 -5.36 -24.60 7.06
C ALA A 48 -3.88 -24.21 7.05
N ARG A 49 -3.24 -24.30 5.89
CA ARG A 49 -1.89 -23.78 5.73
C ARG A 49 -2.04 -22.30 6.06
N GLU A 50 -1.48 -21.90 7.18
CA GLU A 50 -1.27 -20.50 7.51
C GLU A 50 -0.46 -19.94 6.34
N LYS A 51 -1.16 -19.27 5.42
CA LYS A 51 -0.58 -18.70 4.21
C LYS A 51 0.50 -17.77 4.73
N ALA A 52 1.76 -18.07 4.41
CA ALA A 52 2.89 -17.27 4.86
C ALA A 52 2.58 -15.80 4.57
N PRO A 53 2.86 -14.88 5.50
CA PRO A 53 2.59 -13.47 5.27
C PRO A 53 3.25 -13.06 3.95
N PRO A 54 2.53 -12.32 3.08
CA PRO A 54 3.07 -11.90 1.81
C PRO A 54 4.43 -11.21 2.03
N PRO A 55 5.41 -11.42 1.13
CA PRO A 55 6.71 -10.78 1.27
C PRO A 55 6.49 -9.28 1.46
N ALA A 56 7.16 -8.70 2.46
CA ALA A 56 7.13 -7.26 2.67
C ALA A 56 7.49 -6.61 1.33
N LEU A 57 6.56 -5.80 0.80
CA LEU A 57 6.72 -5.14 -0.50
C LEU A 57 8.12 -4.53 -0.57
N GLY A 58 8.84 -4.88 -1.64
CA GLY A 58 10.26 -4.59 -1.83
C GLY A 58 10.59 -3.13 -1.51
N VAL A 59 11.78 -2.94 -0.94
CA VAL A 59 12.43 -1.67 -0.55
C VAL A 59 11.57 -0.45 -0.89
N LEU A 60 10.69 -0.06 0.05
CA LEU A 60 10.18 1.31 0.10
C LEU A 60 11.38 2.23 -0.08
N TYR A 61 11.40 3.06 -1.13
CA TYR A 61 12.44 4.06 -1.33
C TYR A 61 12.72 4.74 0.01
N ALA A 62 13.96 4.59 0.48
CA ALA A 62 14.29 4.78 1.88
C ALA A 62 13.92 6.18 2.34
N GLN A 63 12.95 6.26 3.26
CA GLN A 63 12.78 7.45 4.08
C GLN A 63 13.61 7.32 5.33
N VAL A 64 14.35 8.38 5.66
CA VAL A 64 14.99 8.51 6.96
C VAL A 64 14.37 9.70 7.65
N ASN A 65 13.74 9.46 8.81
CA ASN A 65 13.04 10.47 9.61
C ASN A 65 11.95 11.24 8.84
N GLY A 66 11.18 10.56 8.00
CA GLY A 66 10.08 11.16 7.23
C GLY A 66 10.53 12.05 6.07
N LYS A 67 11.82 11.98 5.70
CA LYS A 67 12.41 12.68 4.54
C LYS A 67 12.80 11.67 3.47
N CYS A 68 12.47 11.97 2.23
CA CYS A 68 12.92 11.19 1.08
C CYS A 68 14.44 11.29 0.93
N ILE A 69 15.11 10.14 0.92
CA ILE A 69 16.48 10.08 0.43
C ILE A 69 16.39 9.98 -1.09
N VAL A 70 16.74 11.07 -1.77
CA VAL A 70 16.90 11.06 -3.23
C VAL A 70 18.19 10.27 -3.50
N PRO A 71 18.15 9.11 -4.17
CA PRO A 71 19.39 8.47 -4.61
C PRO A 71 20.12 9.45 -5.54
N PRO A 72 21.46 9.55 -5.45
CA PRO A 72 22.24 10.46 -6.29
C PRO A 72 21.90 10.23 -7.76
N THR A 73 21.58 11.31 -8.47
CA THR A 73 21.03 11.29 -9.83
C THR A 73 22.02 10.74 -10.87
N ASP A 74 23.31 10.68 -10.52
CA ASP A 74 24.43 10.43 -11.46
C ASP A 74 24.67 8.96 -11.84
N THR A 75 23.93 7.98 -11.29
CA THR A 75 24.17 6.56 -11.60
C THR A 75 23.17 5.93 -12.57
N GLN A 76 22.24 6.67 -13.15
CA GLN A 76 21.46 6.11 -14.26
C GLN A 76 22.33 6.11 -15.52
N SER A 77 22.75 4.91 -15.93
CA SER A 77 23.42 4.69 -17.22
C SER A 77 22.69 5.45 -18.32
N PRO A 78 23.40 6.17 -19.21
CA PRO A 78 22.76 6.86 -20.31
C PRO A 78 21.99 5.84 -21.14
N VAL A 79 20.66 5.89 -21.06
CA VAL A 79 19.79 5.19 -22.00
C VAL A 79 20.08 5.81 -23.37
N PRO A 80 20.37 5.01 -24.41
CA PRO A 80 20.59 5.54 -25.75
C PRO A 80 19.43 6.46 -26.14
N PRO A 81 19.70 7.63 -26.75
CA PRO A 81 18.63 8.56 -27.11
C PRO A 81 17.69 7.89 -28.10
N GLU A 82 16.46 7.64 -27.68
CA GLU A 82 15.36 7.38 -28.62
C GLU A 82 15.14 8.67 -29.43
N PRO A 83 15.03 8.61 -30.77
CA PRO A 83 14.89 9.81 -31.58
C PRO A 83 13.64 10.61 -31.17
N ALA A 84 13.86 11.84 -30.73
CA ALA A 84 12.81 12.73 -30.26
C ALA A 84 11.73 12.93 -31.33
N ARG A 85 10.47 12.63 -30.98
CA ARG A 85 9.32 13.08 -31.77
C ARG A 85 9.14 14.60 -31.57
N PRO A 86 9.20 15.42 -32.62
CA PRO A 86 8.93 16.86 -32.50
C PRO A 86 7.46 17.08 -32.15
N GLY A 87 7.16 17.72 -31.00
CA GLY A 87 5.82 18.26 -30.75
C GLY A 87 5.28 18.23 -29.31
N ALA A 88 5.96 17.60 -28.34
CA ALA A 88 5.48 17.63 -26.95
C ALA A 88 5.97 18.90 -26.23
N THR A 89 5.05 19.73 -25.75
CA THR A 89 5.29 21.04 -25.10
C THR A 89 6.03 20.98 -23.76
N ASN A 90 6.40 19.78 -23.29
CA ASN A 90 7.18 19.53 -22.07
C ASN A 90 8.40 18.63 -22.31
N ALA A 91 8.82 18.44 -23.57
CA ALA A 91 9.99 17.63 -23.89
C ALA A 91 11.26 18.27 -23.32
N CYS A 92 12.08 17.46 -22.67
CA CYS A 92 13.40 17.83 -22.16
C CYS A 92 14.41 16.78 -22.60
N GLU A 93 15.68 17.14 -22.64
CA GLU A 93 16.77 16.19 -22.89
C GLU A 93 17.61 15.92 -21.64
N LYS A 94 17.64 16.89 -20.71
CA LYS A 94 18.42 16.85 -19.47
C LYS A 94 17.74 17.64 -18.35
N ASP A 95 18.07 17.32 -17.11
CA ASP A 95 17.49 17.94 -15.91
C ASP A 95 17.60 19.48 -15.91
N ALA A 96 18.69 20.03 -16.44
CA ALA A 96 18.92 21.49 -16.48
C ALA A 96 17.89 22.27 -17.31
N GLU A 97 17.14 21.61 -18.19
CA GLU A 97 16.06 22.22 -18.98
C GLU A 97 14.76 22.32 -18.17
N CYS A 98 14.63 21.52 -17.11
CA CYS A 98 13.49 21.49 -16.22
C CYS A 98 13.69 22.53 -15.10
N THR A 99 13.02 23.68 -15.23
CA THR A 99 13.21 24.83 -14.33
C THR A 99 12.03 25.07 -13.39
N LYS A 100 10.96 24.27 -13.49
CA LYS A 100 9.72 24.44 -12.73
C LYS A 100 9.49 23.29 -11.76
N GLY A 101 9.05 23.63 -10.54
CA GLY A 101 8.73 22.66 -9.49
C GLY A 101 9.89 22.37 -8.55
N LYS A 102 9.67 21.50 -7.56
CA LYS A 102 10.70 21.07 -6.60
C LYS A 102 11.49 19.91 -7.20
N ASN A 103 12.81 19.97 -7.09
CA ASN A 103 13.72 18.93 -7.62
C ASN A 103 13.33 18.49 -9.06
N PRO A 104 13.26 19.43 -10.00
CA PRO A 104 12.82 19.14 -11.36
C PRO A 104 13.83 18.25 -12.08
N ARG A 105 13.33 17.22 -12.76
CA ARG A 105 14.13 16.17 -13.39
C ARG A 105 13.58 15.86 -14.77
N CYS A 106 14.46 15.60 -15.73
CA CYS A 106 14.09 15.12 -17.04
C CYS A 106 14.03 13.59 -17.02
N ARG A 107 12.82 13.03 -17.12
CA ARG A 107 12.61 11.59 -16.99
C ARG A 107 11.96 11.02 -18.24
N SER A 108 12.36 9.80 -18.59
CA SER A 108 11.61 9.02 -19.58
C SER A 108 10.38 8.43 -18.90
N VAL A 109 9.21 8.84 -19.35
CA VAL A 109 7.91 8.44 -18.79
C VAL A 109 7.27 7.44 -19.73
N TYR A 110 6.95 6.27 -19.17
CA TYR A 110 6.29 5.20 -19.91
C TYR A 110 4.82 5.56 -20.15
N ILE A 111 4.39 5.53 -21.41
CA ILE A 111 3.01 5.85 -21.82
C ILE A 111 2.24 4.62 -22.30
N GLY A 112 2.76 3.42 -22.06
CA GLY A 112 2.17 2.16 -22.52
C GLY A 112 2.74 1.68 -23.85
N HIS A 113 2.43 0.43 -24.21
CA HIS A 113 2.78 -0.20 -25.49
C HIS A 113 4.27 -0.13 -25.88
N GLY A 114 5.18 -0.21 -24.90
CA GLY A 114 6.63 -0.09 -25.16
C GLY A 114 7.09 1.32 -25.52
N MET A 115 6.22 2.33 -25.44
CA MET A 115 6.54 3.72 -25.77
C MET A 115 6.88 4.52 -24.51
N SER A 116 7.82 5.45 -24.66
CA SER A 116 8.15 6.44 -23.63
C SER A 116 8.40 7.81 -24.26
N HIS A 117 8.20 8.88 -23.48
CA HIS A 117 8.67 10.21 -23.87
C HIS A 117 9.41 10.87 -22.72
N LYS A 118 10.33 11.78 -23.04
CA LYS A 118 11.00 12.59 -22.02
C LYS A 118 10.08 13.73 -21.60
N GLU A 119 9.87 13.89 -20.30
CA GLU A 119 9.18 15.04 -19.74
C GLU A 119 9.86 15.54 -18.47
N CYS A 120 9.69 16.83 -18.20
CA CYS A 120 10.07 17.42 -16.93
C CYS A 120 9.09 17.00 -15.83
N THR A 121 9.59 16.25 -14.86
CA THR A 121 8.85 15.86 -13.66
C THR A 121 9.39 16.61 -12.45
N ALA A 122 8.55 16.79 -11.44
CA ALA A 122 8.92 17.48 -10.22
C ALA A 122 8.27 16.80 -9.02
N ASP A 123 8.96 16.88 -7.89
CA ASP A 123 8.48 16.33 -6.62
C ASP A 123 7.32 17.16 -6.08
N ALA A 124 6.24 16.50 -5.66
CA ALA A 124 5.15 17.16 -4.93
C ALA A 124 5.58 17.45 -3.47
N CYS A 125 6.47 16.62 -2.92
CA CYS A 125 6.91 16.66 -1.54
C CYS A 125 8.37 16.20 -1.39
N GLU A 126 9.05 16.65 -0.35
CA GLU A 126 10.35 16.15 0.10
C GLU A 126 10.24 15.41 1.45
N LYS A 127 9.20 15.77 2.22
CA LYS A 127 8.88 15.21 3.54
C LYS A 127 7.38 15.21 3.77
N ASP A 128 6.93 14.43 4.75
CA ASP A 128 5.51 14.30 5.10
C ASP A 128 4.84 15.64 5.42
N ALA A 129 5.56 16.57 6.04
CA ALA A 129 5.04 17.89 6.38
C ALA A 129 4.74 18.79 5.16
N ASP A 130 5.18 18.40 3.96
CA ASP A 130 4.82 19.10 2.72
C ASP A 130 3.44 18.68 2.20
N CYS A 131 2.88 17.60 2.73
CA CYS A 131 1.62 17.02 2.32
C CYS A 131 0.47 17.45 3.23
N ALA A 132 -0.77 17.40 2.72
CA ALA A 132 -1.96 17.72 3.48
C ALA A 132 -2.20 16.71 4.63
N THR A 133 -2.96 17.12 5.66
CA THR A 133 -3.35 16.21 6.74
C THR A 133 -4.03 14.95 6.19
N GLY A 134 -3.65 13.79 6.71
CA GLY A 134 -4.13 12.48 6.21
C GLY A 134 -3.38 11.96 4.98
N THR A 135 -2.37 12.69 4.51
CA THR A 135 -1.47 12.26 3.43
C THR A 135 -0.02 12.29 3.89
N ARG A 136 0.83 11.49 3.26
CA ARG A 136 2.27 11.43 3.53
C ARG A 136 3.06 11.52 2.24
N CYS A 137 4.33 11.88 2.34
CA CYS A 137 5.20 11.87 1.20
C CYS A 137 5.58 10.42 0.86
N PHE A 138 5.40 10.03 -0.39
CA PHE A 138 5.79 8.74 -0.93
C PHE A 138 6.91 8.95 -1.94
N CYS A 139 8.09 8.44 -1.60
CA CYS A 139 9.31 8.74 -2.32
C CYS A 139 9.45 7.82 -3.52
N GLY A 140 9.77 8.37 -4.69
CA GLY A 140 10.16 7.62 -5.89
C GLY A 140 9.14 6.61 -6.43
N GLY A 141 7.94 6.53 -5.86
CA GLY A 141 7.02 5.45 -6.18
C GLY A 141 5.90 5.84 -7.14
N ALA A 142 5.99 7.01 -7.76
CA ALA A 142 5.37 7.22 -9.05
C ALA A 142 6.25 6.59 -10.16
N HIS A 143 5.64 6.15 -11.25
CA HIS A 143 6.32 5.55 -12.41
C HIS A 143 7.51 6.36 -12.97
N ASP A 144 7.44 7.68 -12.81
CA ASP A 144 8.40 8.67 -13.25
C ASP A 144 9.43 9.04 -12.16
N GLY A 145 9.41 8.36 -11.02
CA GLY A 145 10.35 8.52 -9.93
C GLY A 145 10.20 9.82 -9.11
N ARG A 146 9.12 10.58 -9.32
CA ARG A 146 8.79 11.74 -8.50
C ARG A 146 8.25 11.32 -7.14
N ASN A 147 8.45 12.18 -6.16
CA ASN A 147 7.80 12.05 -4.86
C ASN A 147 6.35 12.56 -4.96
N ALA A 148 5.42 11.83 -4.37
CA ALA A 148 3.99 12.17 -4.42
C ALA A 148 3.39 12.14 -3.01
N CYS A 149 2.40 13.00 -2.75
CA CYS A 149 1.59 12.90 -1.54
C CYS A 149 0.51 11.85 -1.74
N ILE A 150 0.48 10.82 -0.89
CA ILE A 150 -0.49 9.72 -0.95
C ILE A 150 -1.29 9.66 0.34
N ALA A 151 -2.54 9.17 0.29
CA ALA A 151 -3.33 8.93 1.50
C ALA A 151 -2.65 7.84 2.36
N PHE A 152 -2.79 7.92 3.69
CA PHE A 152 -2.21 6.87 4.54
C PHE A 152 -2.90 6.71 5.88
N ASN A 153 -2.83 5.49 6.43
CA ASN A 153 -2.96 5.24 7.87
C ASN A 153 -1.83 4.35 8.44
N CYS A 154 -0.87 3.96 7.59
CA CYS A 154 0.32 3.23 8.00
C CYS A 154 1.53 3.60 7.15
N ARG A 155 2.72 3.54 7.74
CA ARG A 155 4.02 3.63 7.06
C ARG A 155 4.70 2.27 6.98
N SER A 156 4.46 1.44 7.99
CA SER A 156 5.03 0.11 8.16
C SER A 156 4.04 -0.81 8.86
N ASN A 157 4.34 -2.10 8.93
CA ASN A 157 3.53 -3.07 9.68
C ASN A 157 3.43 -2.73 11.17
N ALA A 158 4.38 -1.96 11.73
CA ALA A 158 4.36 -1.55 13.14
C ALA A 158 3.27 -0.50 13.44
N ASP A 159 2.75 0.19 12.44
CA ASP A 159 1.65 1.14 12.60
C ASP A 159 0.28 0.44 12.62
N CYS A 160 0.25 -0.86 12.31
CA CYS A 160 -0.98 -1.64 12.24
C CYS A 160 -1.22 -2.45 13.51
N GLU A 161 -2.49 -2.81 13.74
CA GLU A 161 -2.86 -3.73 14.81
C GLU A 161 -2.06 -5.05 14.69
N LYS A 162 -1.76 -5.66 15.83
CA LYS A 162 -0.92 -6.87 15.89
C LYS A 162 -1.47 -7.96 14.98
N GLY A 163 -0.64 -8.43 14.05
CA GLY A 163 -0.99 -9.47 13.07
C GLY A 163 -1.42 -8.95 11.70
N TYR A 164 -1.59 -7.62 11.54
CA TYR A 164 -1.86 -7.01 10.25
C TYR A 164 -0.61 -6.37 9.64
N VAL A 165 -0.67 -6.18 8.33
CA VAL A 165 0.42 -5.59 7.53
C VAL A 165 -0.03 -4.32 6.85
N CYS A 166 0.91 -3.43 6.54
CA CYS A 166 0.66 -2.22 5.77
C CYS A 166 0.69 -2.57 4.26
N GLY A 167 -0.40 -2.29 3.55
CA GLY A 167 -0.52 -2.53 2.11
C GLY A 167 -0.58 -1.24 1.30
N LEU A 168 -0.04 -1.26 0.09
CA LEU A 168 -0.22 -0.17 -0.89
C LEU A 168 -1.57 -0.34 -1.61
N ALA A 169 -2.23 0.79 -1.87
CA ALA A 169 -3.46 0.91 -2.63
C ALA A 169 -3.22 1.55 -4.00
N GLY A 170 -4.11 1.31 -4.96
CA GLY A 170 -4.11 1.92 -6.29
C GLY A 170 -3.07 1.34 -7.25
N MET A 171 -2.49 0.17 -6.96
CA MET A 171 -1.52 -0.50 -7.85
C MET A 171 -2.20 -1.33 -8.96
N SER A 172 -3.53 -1.44 -8.90
CA SER A 172 -4.43 -2.16 -9.79
C SER A 172 -4.39 -1.74 -11.26
N GLY A 173 -3.93 -0.52 -11.53
CA GLY A 173 -3.78 0.08 -12.85
C GLY A 173 -2.37 -0.10 -13.43
N GLY A 174 -1.62 -1.10 -12.97
CA GLY A 174 -0.22 -1.25 -13.33
C GLY A 174 0.66 -0.19 -12.68
N HIS A 175 1.97 -0.34 -12.84
CA HIS A 175 2.97 0.53 -12.21
C HIS A 175 3.01 1.96 -12.77
N LEU A 176 2.01 2.38 -13.55
CA LEU A 176 1.96 3.67 -14.25
C LEU A 176 1.47 4.83 -13.38
N HIS A 177 0.80 4.53 -12.26
CA HIS A 177 0.34 5.56 -11.33
C HIS A 177 1.00 5.37 -9.97
N PRO A 178 1.32 6.46 -9.25
CA PRO A 178 1.68 6.33 -7.85
C PRO A 178 0.55 5.64 -7.10
N PRO A 179 0.86 4.83 -6.08
CA PRO A 179 -0.14 4.28 -5.17
C PRO A 179 -1.09 5.37 -4.68
N ALA A 180 -2.39 5.07 -4.69
CA ALA A 180 -3.41 5.98 -4.13
C ALA A 180 -3.22 6.18 -2.62
N GLY A 181 -2.62 5.20 -1.94
CA GLY A 181 -2.30 5.31 -0.52
C GLY A 181 -1.60 4.10 0.08
N SER A 182 -1.35 4.17 1.39
CA SER A 182 -0.85 3.05 2.20
C SER A 182 -1.75 2.81 3.40
N PHE A 183 -2.39 1.64 3.44
CA PHE A 183 -3.42 1.32 4.41
C PHE A 183 -3.15 0.01 5.16
N CYS A 184 -3.39 -0.01 6.47
CA CYS A 184 -3.36 -1.22 7.26
C CYS A 184 -4.42 -2.18 6.75
N ARG A 185 -3.99 -3.43 6.57
CA ARG A 185 -4.91 -4.54 6.42
C ARG A 185 -5.74 -4.73 7.68
N THR A 186 -6.92 -5.30 7.53
CA THR A 186 -7.84 -5.59 8.63
C THR A 186 -8.53 -6.94 8.42
N SER A 187 -9.18 -7.48 9.47
CA SER A 187 -10.00 -8.70 9.35
C SER A 187 -11.21 -8.53 8.43
N ARG A 188 -11.54 -7.30 8.04
CA ARG A 188 -12.63 -7.01 7.11
C ARG A 188 -12.20 -7.07 5.65
N ASP A 189 -10.90 -7.15 5.37
CA ASP A 189 -10.40 -7.26 4.00
C ASP A 189 -10.85 -8.58 3.38
N THR A 190 -11.25 -8.55 2.12
CA THR A 190 -11.69 -9.74 1.39
C THR A 190 -10.60 -10.37 0.55
N CYS A 191 -9.41 -9.77 0.54
CA CYS A 191 -8.23 -10.24 -0.19
C CYS A 191 -6.95 -9.75 0.50
N VAL A 192 -5.86 -10.47 0.31
CA VAL A 192 -4.51 -10.11 0.76
C VAL A 192 -3.65 -9.72 -0.45
N ASP A 193 -3.75 -10.50 -1.53
CA ASP A 193 -3.05 -10.27 -2.79
C ASP A 193 -3.97 -10.57 -3.99
N ASP A 194 -3.50 -10.26 -5.20
CA ASP A 194 -4.28 -10.44 -6.43
C ASP A 194 -4.68 -11.90 -6.68
N GLY A 195 -3.92 -12.86 -6.13
CA GLY A 195 -4.22 -14.29 -6.23
C GLY A 195 -5.51 -14.68 -5.51
N ASP A 196 -5.92 -13.92 -4.48
CA ASP A 196 -7.17 -14.17 -3.76
C ASP A 196 -8.41 -13.73 -4.55
N CYS A 197 -8.23 -12.91 -5.60
CA CYS A 197 -9.33 -12.32 -6.35
C CYS A 197 -9.86 -13.17 -7.50
N GLY A 198 -9.17 -14.27 -7.81
CA GLY A 198 -9.48 -15.14 -8.92
C GLY A 198 -9.33 -14.48 -10.28
N THR A 199 -9.11 -15.29 -11.31
CA THR A 199 -9.31 -14.84 -12.69
C THR A 199 -10.82 -14.79 -12.95
N GLY A 200 -11.31 -13.82 -13.73
CA GLY A 200 -12.67 -13.89 -14.22
C GLY A 200 -12.86 -15.21 -14.99
N ASN A 201 -13.56 -16.19 -14.40
CA ASN A 201 -13.67 -17.55 -14.96
C ASN A 201 -14.50 -17.62 -16.25
N THR A 202 -15.05 -16.49 -16.69
CA THR A 202 -15.80 -16.36 -17.94
C THR A 202 -14.93 -15.65 -18.98
N PRO A 203 -14.83 -16.19 -20.21
CA PRO A 203 -14.22 -15.46 -21.32
C PRO A 203 -14.79 -14.04 -21.42
N GLY A 204 -13.91 -13.04 -21.38
CA GLY A 204 -14.28 -11.62 -21.43
C GLY A 204 -14.60 -10.95 -20.09
N ALA A 205 -14.57 -11.67 -18.96
CA ALA A 205 -14.62 -11.00 -17.66
C ALA A 205 -13.30 -10.27 -17.38
N PRO A 206 -13.35 -9.05 -16.80
CA PRO A 206 -12.14 -8.34 -16.41
C PRO A 206 -11.41 -9.12 -15.32
N SER A 207 -10.08 -9.11 -15.38
CA SER A 207 -9.24 -9.59 -14.28
C SER A 207 -9.56 -8.78 -13.02
N LYS A 208 -9.49 -9.41 -11.85
CA LYS A 208 -9.65 -8.72 -10.56
C LYS A 208 -8.32 -8.63 -9.85
N VAL A 209 -8.15 -7.58 -9.07
CA VAL A 209 -6.94 -7.30 -8.27
C VAL A 209 -7.35 -6.86 -6.88
N CYS A 210 -6.46 -7.07 -5.92
CA CYS A 210 -6.71 -6.74 -4.53
C CYS A 210 -6.34 -5.28 -4.26
N ASP A 211 -7.33 -4.42 -4.10
CA ASP A 211 -7.13 -2.99 -3.90
C ASP A 211 -7.93 -2.42 -2.74
N TYR A 212 -7.46 -1.30 -2.20
CA TYR A 212 -8.17 -0.58 -1.16
C TYR A 212 -9.34 0.22 -1.72
N VAL A 213 -10.53 -0.05 -1.20
CA VAL A 213 -11.76 0.66 -1.57
C VAL A 213 -12.10 1.66 -0.46
N ALA A 214 -11.89 2.95 -0.74
CA ALA A 214 -12.10 4.02 0.25
C ALA A 214 -13.55 4.06 0.80
N ALA A 215 -14.54 3.72 -0.03
CA ALA A 215 -15.95 3.70 0.37
C ALA A 215 -16.25 2.67 1.47
N SER A 216 -15.52 1.56 1.50
CA SER A 216 -15.69 0.48 2.47
C SER A 216 -14.56 0.40 3.50
N ASN A 217 -13.50 1.19 3.30
CA ASN A 217 -12.34 1.30 4.17
C ASN A 217 -11.68 -0.06 4.45
N ARG A 218 -11.51 -0.86 3.38
CA ARG A 218 -10.90 -2.19 3.39
C ARG A 218 -10.35 -2.54 2.02
N PHE A 219 -9.53 -3.59 1.96
CA PHE A 219 -9.10 -4.17 0.69
C PHE A 219 -10.16 -5.13 0.14
N GLU A 220 -10.48 -4.96 -1.14
CA GLU A 220 -11.44 -5.75 -1.88
C GLU A 220 -10.92 -6.15 -3.25
N CYS A 221 -11.53 -7.18 -3.82
CA CYS A 221 -11.28 -7.56 -5.19
C CYS A 221 -12.03 -6.64 -6.15
N VAL A 222 -11.31 -5.70 -6.74
CA VAL A 222 -11.85 -4.74 -7.72
C VAL A 222 -11.55 -5.21 -9.13
N ALA A 223 -12.43 -4.89 -10.08
CA ALA A 223 -12.17 -5.14 -11.49
C ALA A 223 -11.02 -4.25 -11.99
N THR A 224 -10.08 -4.84 -12.71
CA THR A 224 -9.07 -4.07 -13.46
C THR A 224 -9.77 -3.40 -14.63
N HIS A 225 -9.55 -2.09 -14.78
CA HIS A 225 -10.14 -1.31 -15.88
C HIS A 225 -9.31 -1.35 -17.16
N TYR A 226 -8.32 -2.24 -17.28
CA TYR A 226 -7.60 -2.37 -18.54
C TYR A 226 -8.50 -3.04 -19.58
N PRO A 227 -8.90 -2.35 -20.66
CA PRO A 227 -9.46 -3.06 -21.79
C PRO A 227 -8.38 -4.03 -22.31
N PRO A 228 -8.75 -5.27 -22.69
CA PRO A 228 -7.80 -6.17 -23.33
C PRO A 228 -7.19 -5.46 -24.54
N PRO A 229 -5.87 -5.63 -24.82
CA PRO A 229 -5.29 -5.17 -26.06
C PRO A 229 -6.04 -5.87 -27.21
N GLY A 230 -6.72 -5.09 -28.05
CA GLY A 230 -7.42 -5.56 -29.24
C GLY A 230 -6.49 -5.83 -30.40
#